data_AF-A0A9D6DS85-F1
#
_entry.id   AF-A0A9D6DS85-F1
#
_cell.length_a   1.000
_cell.length_b   1.000
_cell.length_c   1.000
_cell.angle_alpha   90.00
_cell.angle_beta   90.00
_cell.angle_gamma   90.00
#
_symmetry.space_group_name_H-M   'P 1'
#
loop_
_entity.id
_entity.type
_entity.pdbx_description
1 polymer ?
#
loop_
_entity_poly.entity_id
_entity_poly.type
_entity_poly.pdbx_seq_one_letter_code
_entity_poly.pdbx_strand_id
1 'polypeptide(L)'
;MRYFYFLVAAVMLSGFFGWINFDYAGEITVINKPAVILPAGHAPRFSILQKIQEGMDLLRKSPPLIFETKNKKPTSELVRKQIAFALLDTESGDIFEQRVWVREQDIKNYKKTGVITLEPCVTCYIAPINNDKKININVKWWNSFNTFYEIPDHPKLIVVANKYLFPSKYLASLPEKSKSQYTDIVYAPYSKRLHIVETIETGKIYLEKNIDQAFAELETDKVTSRFLPGTLVTKNISKDLVRNIIVVEHVDPDSFSSATDGGQELSERVLAVIGANQELAYRYTGSPAGASGLAQFIKSTYDNMVSRYPKAKLIKNYNSGMANHINAIKAMVLFFDSHRKEIADKTTRQDVIKSFGITEEMLAATYNGGPGRVIKSVNKYGLAWLSRQLDFPQTTKIFRLETLNYLKKFQAIKNLNLFADIGNSL
;
A
#
# COMPACT_ATOMS: atom_id res chain seq x y z
N MET A 1 8.59 -45.66 1.36
CA MET A 1 7.59 -44.56 1.34
C MET A 1 8.34 -43.24 1.26
N ARG A 2 8.34 -42.62 0.07
CA ARG A 2 9.22 -41.49 -0.30
C ARG A 2 8.57 -40.15 0.03
N TYR A 3 9.30 -39.29 0.74
CA TYR A 3 8.96 -37.89 1.02
C TYR A 3 9.11 -37.03 -0.25
N PHE A 4 8.05 -36.32 -0.63
CA PHE A 4 8.07 -35.32 -1.70
C PHE A 4 8.40 -33.93 -1.15
N TYR A 5 9.55 -33.38 -1.55
CA TYR A 5 9.89 -31.97 -1.38
C TYR A 5 9.23 -31.14 -2.49
N PHE A 6 8.38 -30.17 -2.13
CA PHE A 6 7.92 -29.16 -3.09
C PHE A 6 8.99 -28.07 -3.22
N LEU A 7 9.74 -28.12 -4.32
CA LEU A 7 10.55 -27.02 -4.84
C LEU A 7 9.65 -26.21 -5.79
N VAL A 8 9.20 -25.02 -5.38
CA VAL A 8 8.49 -24.11 -6.29
C VAL A 8 9.53 -23.30 -7.05
N ALA A 9 9.88 -23.78 -8.24
CA ALA A 9 10.54 -22.99 -9.27
C ALA A 9 9.44 -22.33 -10.14
N ALA A 10 9.22 -21.03 -9.95
CA ALA A 10 8.42 -20.25 -10.89
C ALA A 10 9.31 -19.91 -12.10
N VAL A 11 9.20 -20.71 -13.16
CA VAL A 11 9.77 -20.42 -14.49
C VAL A 11 8.79 -19.52 -15.24
N MET A 12 9.35 -18.51 -15.91
CA MET A 12 8.68 -17.49 -16.69
C MET A 12 7.77 -18.07 -17.78
N LEU A 13 6.55 -17.52 -17.87
CA LEU A 13 5.76 -17.49 -19.10
C LEU A 13 5.27 -16.06 -19.30
N SER A 14 6.01 -15.35 -20.15
CA SER A 14 5.73 -14.02 -20.66
C SER A 14 4.63 -14.09 -21.73
N GLY A 15 3.51 -13.41 -21.48
CA GLY A 15 2.49 -13.15 -22.48
C GLY A 15 1.32 -12.36 -21.89
N PHE A 16 1.18 -11.10 -22.30
CA PHE A 16 0.03 -10.24 -22.01
C PHE A 16 -0.25 -9.89 -20.54
N PHE A 17 0.68 -9.16 -19.90
CA PHE A 17 0.37 -8.39 -18.69
C PHE A 17 0.66 -6.91 -18.94
N GLY A 18 -0.35 -6.07 -18.71
CA GLY A 18 -0.23 -4.62 -18.62
C GLY A 18 0.65 -4.21 -17.45
N TRP A 19 1.96 -4.24 -17.70
CA TRP A 19 3.04 -3.41 -17.18
C TRP A 19 2.72 -2.48 -16.00
N ILE A 20 3.22 -2.81 -14.81
CA ILE A 20 3.46 -1.87 -13.70
C ILE A 20 4.80 -2.24 -13.03
N ASN A 21 5.93 -2.02 -13.70
CA ASN A 21 7.21 -2.00 -12.97
C ASN A 21 7.42 -0.61 -12.39
N PHE A 22 7.88 -0.53 -11.15
CA PHE A 22 8.34 0.69 -10.49
C PHE A 22 9.85 0.77 -10.72
N ASP A 23 10.29 1.82 -11.41
CA ASP A 23 11.68 2.26 -11.52
C ASP A 23 11.60 3.79 -11.61
N TYR A 24 12.00 4.49 -10.56
CA TYR A 24 12.10 5.95 -10.52
C TYR A 24 13.56 6.38 -10.55
N ALA A 25 14.00 6.97 -11.66
CA ALA A 25 15.29 7.65 -11.78
C ALA A 25 15.09 9.08 -12.34
N GLY A 26 14.06 9.79 -11.85
CA GLY A 26 13.96 11.22 -12.03
C GLY A 26 14.73 11.91 -10.90
N GLU A 27 15.72 12.73 -11.22
CA GLU A 27 16.39 13.59 -10.24
C GLU A 27 15.35 14.49 -9.57
N ILE A 28 14.97 14.15 -8.33
CA ILE A 28 14.27 15.08 -7.46
C ILE A 28 15.35 15.98 -6.89
N THR A 29 15.44 17.20 -7.40
CA THR A 29 16.12 18.26 -6.66
C THR A 29 15.30 18.51 -5.40
N VAL A 30 15.68 17.86 -4.29
CA VAL A 30 15.11 18.12 -2.97
C VAL A 30 15.63 19.49 -2.55
N ILE A 31 14.88 20.53 -2.89
CA ILE A 31 15.01 21.79 -2.19
C ILE A 31 14.48 21.49 -0.80
N ASN A 32 15.36 21.46 0.20
CA ASN A 32 15.02 21.56 1.62
C ASN A 32 14.27 22.88 1.84
N LYS A 33 13.01 22.93 1.45
CA LYS A 33 12.05 23.87 2.01
C LYS A 33 11.40 23.14 3.18
N PRO A 34 11.36 23.74 4.38
CA PRO A 34 10.52 23.20 5.44
C PRO A 34 9.12 22.96 4.88
N ALA A 35 8.37 22.02 5.49
CA ALA A 35 6.95 21.84 5.25
C ALA A 35 6.33 23.20 4.97
N VAL A 36 5.54 23.32 3.89
CA VAL A 36 4.82 24.57 3.65
C VAL A 36 3.91 24.76 4.86
N ILE A 37 4.43 25.52 5.83
CA ILE A 37 3.66 26.06 6.93
C ILE A 37 2.64 26.89 6.19
N LEU A 38 1.38 26.42 6.17
CA LEU A 38 0.27 27.26 5.76
C LEU A 38 0.50 28.61 6.47
N PRO A 39 0.55 29.72 5.73
CA PRO A 39 0.99 31.00 6.27
C PRO A 39 0.32 31.21 7.63
N ALA A 40 1.15 31.40 8.66
CA ALA A 40 0.70 31.55 10.03
C ALA A 40 -0.37 32.64 10.08
N GLY A 41 -1.63 32.24 10.30
CA GLY A 41 -2.74 33.18 10.21
C GLY A 41 -4.09 32.54 10.47
N HIS A 42 -4.43 31.43 9.84
CA HIS A 42 -5.72 30.76 10.08
C HIS A 42 -5.56 29.26 9.86
N ALA A 43 -5.56 28.47 10.95
CA ALA A 43 -5.89 27.05 10.80
C ALA A 43 -7.21 26.96 10.02
N PRO A 44 -7.33 26.07 9.01
CA PRO A 44 -8.57 25.94 8.27
C PRO A 44 -9.73 25.77 9.25
N ARG A 45 -10.83 26.51 9.05
CA ARG A 45 -12.01 26.51 9.95
C ARG A 45 -12.76 25.16 9.98
N PHE A 46 -12.19 24.13 9.37
CA PHE A 46 -12.78 22.83 9.14
C PHE A 46 -11.71 21.74 9.19
N SER A 47 -12.14 20.53 9.52
CA SER A 47 -11.33 19.31 9.45
C SER A 47 -11.08 18.93 7.99
N ILE A 48 -9.84 18.63 7.63
CA ILE A 48 -9.51 18.15 6.29
C ILE A 48 -10.06 16.74 6.08
N LEU A 49 -10.10 15.89 7.11
CA LEU A 49 -10.72 14.57 7.02
C LEU A 49 -12.22 14.64 6.72
N GLN A 50 -12.93 15.57 7.38
CA GLN A 50 -14.33 15.81 7.07
C GLN A 50 -14.50 16.22 5.60
N LYS A 51 -13.63 17.11 5.10
CA LYS A 51 -13.67 17.55 3.70
C LYS A 51 -13.30 16.45 2.69
N ILE A 52 -12.39 15.54 3.04
CA ILE A 52 -12.14 14.33 2.25
C ILE A 52 -13.42 13.51 2.15
N GLN A 53 -14.10 13.23 3.28
CA GLN A 53 -15.32 12.46 3.29
C GLN A 53 -16.46 13.14 2.51
N GLU A 54 -16.66 14.44 2.68
CA GLU A 54 -17.62 15.24 1.90
C GLU A 54 -17.33 15.13 0.39
N GLY A 55 -16.05 15.22 -0.01
CA GLY A 55 -15.63 15.05 -1.41
C GLY A 55 -15.87 13.64 -1.93
N MET A 56 -15.60 12.60 -1.13
CA MET A 56 -15.90 11.22 -1.52
C MET A 56 -17.42 11.01 -1.69
N ASP A 57 -18.23 11.56 -0.79
CA ASP A 57 -19.69 11.44 -0.85
C ASP A 57 -20.29 12.20 -2.04
N LEU A 58 -19.74 13.37 -2.37
CA LEU A 58 -20.07 14.09 -3.60
C LEU A 58 -19.85 13.18 -4.82
N LEU A 59 -18.67 12.56 -4.94
CA LEU A 59 -18.31 11.73 -6.09
C LEU A 59 -19.06 10.40 -6.15
N ARG A 60 -19.43 9.80 -5.01
CA ARG A 60 -20.29 8.61 -4.97
C ARG A 60 -21.67 8.89 -5.56
N LYS A 61 -22.23 10.07 -5.29
CA LYS A 61 -23.55 10.52 -5.81
C LYS A 61 -23.48 11.03 -7.25
N SER A 62 -22.30 11.41 -7.71
CA SER A 62 -22.05 11.86 -9.07
C SER A 62 -22.39 10.79 -10.12
N PRO A 63 -22.80 11.15 -11.35
CA PRO A 63 -23.06 10.19 -12.42
C PRO A 63 -21.90 9.21 -12.67
N PRO A 64 -22.16 8.05 -13.31
CA PRO A 64 -21.10 7.13 -13.70
C PRO A 64 -20.05 7.78 -14.59
N LEU A 65 -18.81 7.28 -14.54
CA LEU A 65 -17.76 7.72 -15.46
C LEU A 65 -18.00 7.15 -16.86
N ILE A 66 -17.65 7.94 -17.87
CA ILE A 66 -17.70 7.52 -19.28
C ILE A 66 -16.30 7.11 -19.74
N PHE A 67 -16.25 6.16 -20.67
CA PHE A 67 -15.01 5.74 -21.31
C PHE A 67 -15.22 5.39 -22.77
N GLU A 68 -14.12 5.41 -23.52
CA GLU A 68 -14.09 5.08 -24.95
C GLU A 68 -13.11 3.93 -25.20
N THR A 69 -13.50 3.01 -26.07
CA THR A 69 -12.70 1.87 -26.49
C THR A 69 -12.48 1.91 -28.00
N LYS A 70 -11.39 1.29 -28.49
CA LYS A 70 -11.08 1.27 -29.94
C LYS A 70 -12.24 0.72 -30.80
N ASN A 71 -12.98 -0.25 -30.25
CA ASN A 71 -14.17 -0.86 -30.84
C ASN A 71 -15.26 -1.01 -29.76
N LYS A 72 -16.54 -1.08 -30.14
CA LYS A 72 -17.67 -1.34 -29.20
C LYS A 72 -17.73 -2.77 -28.64
N LYS A 73 -16.65 -3.56 -28.76
CA LYS A 73 -16.58 -4.93 -28.24
C LYS A 73 -16.20 -4.90 -26.75
N PRO A 74 -16.77 -5.75 -25.89
CA PRO A 74 -16.45 -5.81 -24.45
C PRO A 74 -14.98 -6.11 -24.10
N THR A 75 -14.21 -6.64 -25.05
CA THR A 75 -12.78 -6.94 -24.89
C THR A 75 -11.87 -5.87 -25.49
N SER A 76 -12.45 -4.79 -26.02
CA SER A 76 -11.67 -3.76 -26.70
C SER A 76 -10.80 -2.99 -25.72
N GLU A 77 -9.63 -2.60 -26.21
CA GLU A 77 -8.69 -1.75 -25.50
C GLU A 77 -9.31 -0.36 -25.24
N LEU A 78 -9.09 0.16 -24.03
CA LEU A 78 -9.45 1.50 -23.61
C LEU A 78 -8.61 2.53 -24.37
N VAL A 79 -9.27 3.54 -24.94
CA VAL A 79 -8.63 4.68 -25.62
C VAL A 79 -8.46 5.83 -24.64
N ARG A 80 -9.55 6.21 -23.98
CA ARG A 80 -9.58 7.23 -22.93
C ARG A 80 -10.72 6.97 -21.96
N LYS A 81 -10.62 7.56 -20.77
CA LYS A 81 -11.61 7.46 -19.70
C LYS A 81 -11.76 8.78 -18.99
N GLN A 82 -12.92 8.97 -18.37
CA GLN A 82 -13.12 10.08 -17.45
C GLN A 82 -12.49 9.81 -16.08
N ILE A 83 -12.07 10.89 -15.44
CA ILE A 83 -11.83 10.98 -13.99
C ILE A 83 -12.66 12.15 -13.49
N ALA A 84 -13.33 11.97 -12.35
CA ALA A 84 -13.97 13.08 -11.64
C ALA A 84 -13.14 13.39 -10.39
N PHE A 85 -12.88 14.66 -10.13
CA PHE A 85 -12.17 15.15 -8.95
C PHE A 85 -13.13 15.92 -8.06
N ALA A 86 -13.04 15.71 -6.75
CA ALA A 86 -13.58 16.63 -5.76
C ALA A 86 -12.48 17.62 -5.41
N LEU A 87 -12.69 18.88 -5.79
CA LEU A 87 -11.80 19.99 -5.51
C LEU A 87 -12.30 20.74 -4.27
N LEU A 88 -11.45 20.89 -3.27
CA LEU A 88 -11.70 21.72 -2.10
C LEU A 88 -11.03 23.08 -2.30
N ASP A 89 -11.79 24.16 -2.16
CA ASP A 89 -11.22 25.47 -1.89
C ASP A 89 -10.90 25.60 -0.40
N THR A 90 -9.61 25.67 -0.09
CA THR A 90 -9.14 25.70 1.31
C THR A 90 -9.40 27.02 2.02
N GLU A 91 -9.84 28.08 1.32
CA GLU A 91 -10.21 29.36 1.94
C GLU A 91 -11.70 29.37 2.32
N SER A 92 -12.59 29.01 1.39
CA SER A 92 -14.03 28.99 1.66
C SER A 92 -14.51 27.71 2.35
N GLY A 93 -13.80 26.60 2.14
CA GLY A 93 -14.23 25.26 2.56
C GLY A 93 -15.20 24.60 1.59
N ASP A 94 -15.47 25.21 0.43
CA ASP A 94 -16.38 24.67 -0.57
C ASP A 94 -15.75 23.50 -1.31
N ILE A 95 -16.57 22.49 -1.62
CA ILE A 95 -16.17 21.33 -2.41
C ILE A 95 -17.02 21.27 -3.66
N PHE A 96 -16.37 21.00 -4.79
CA PHE A 96 -17.05 20.85 -6.06
C PHE A 96 -16.40 19.83 -6.97
N GLU A 97 -17.14 19.37 -7.97
CA GLU A 97 -16.68 18.36 -8.90
C GLU A 97 -16.06 18.97 -10.15
N GLN A 98 -14.91 18.45 -10.58
CA GLN A 98 -14.31 18.70 -11.88
C GLN A 98 -14.11 17.39 -12.63
N ARG A 99 -14.69 17.27 -13.84
CA ARG A 99 -14.48 16.11 -14.72
C ARG A 99 -13.45 16.41 -15.80
N VAL A 100 -12.61 15.42 -16.08
CA VAL A 100 -11.60 15.46 -17.14
C VAL A 100 -11.56 14.12 -17.87
N TRP A 101 -11.00 14.12 -19.07
CA TRP A 101 -10.60 12.93 -19.80
C TRP A 101 -9.10 12.70 -19.68
N VAL A 102 -8.71 11.44 -19.58
CA VAL A 102 -7.32 11.00 -19.67
C VAL A 102 -7.19 9.92 -20.73
N ARG A 103 -6.16 10.02 -21.57
CA ARG A 103 -5.84 9.03 -22.59
C ARG A 103 -5.04 7.88 -21.99
N GLU A 104 -5.41 6.67 -22.36
CA GLU A 104 -4.71 5.45 -21.92
C GLU A 104 -3.26 5.43 -22.46
N GLN A 105 -3.03 6.01 -23.63
CA GLN A 105 -1.69 6.13 -24.20
C GLN A 105 -0.78 7.03 -23.38
N ASP A 106 -1.31 8.11 -22.79
CA ASP A 106 -0.53 9.03 -21.96
C ASP A 106 -0.10 8.32 -20.66
N ILE A 107 -1.00 7.52 -20.07
CA ILE A 107 -0.68 6.67 -18.90
C ILE A 107 0.42 5.66 -19.24
N LYS A 108 0.29 4.94 -20.36
CA LYS A 108 1.28 3.94 -20.81
C LYS A 108 2.65 4.56 -21.11
N ASN A 109 2.66 5.77 -21.67
CA ASN A 109 3.89 6.46 -22.06
C ASN A 109 4.47 7.34 -20.96
N TYR A 110 3.82 7.48 -19.80
CA TYR A 110 4.25 8.41 -18.76
C TYR A 110 5.71 8.20 -18.35
N LYS A 111 6.19 6.96 -18.27
CA LYS A 111 7.61 6.69 -17.96
C LYS A 111 8.57 7.31 -18.96
N LYS A 112 8.18 7.41 -20.22
CA LYS A 112 8.99 7.97 -21.31
C LYS A 112 8.82 9.48 -21.41
N THR A 113 7.61 10.00 -21.19
CA THR A 113 7.27 11.41 -21.45
C THR A 113 7.30 12.28 -20.20
N GLY A 114 7.11 11.70 -19.02
CA GLY A 114 6.87 12.43 -17.76
C GLY A 114 5.56 13.22 -17.74
N VAL A 115 4.69 13.04 -18.73
CA VAL A 115 3.52 13.89 -18.96
C VAL A 115 2.26 13.06 -19.13
N ILE A 116 1.20 13.46 -18.40
CA ILE A 116 -0.18 13.03 -18.64
C ILE A 116 -1.00 14.28 -18.94
N THR A 117 -1.70 14.27 -20.08
CA THR A 117 -2.58 15.38 -20.47
C THR A 117 -3.99 15.10 -19.98
N LEU A 118 -4.60 16.07 -19.31
CA LEU A 118 -6.01 16.05 -18.96
C LEU A 118 -6.80 16.92 -19.94
N GLU A 119 -7.72 16.32 -20.68
CA GLU A 119 -8.59 17.04 -21.60
C GLU A 119 -9.86 17.47 -20.85
N PRO A 120 -10.29 18.74 -20.94
CA PRO A 120 -11.54 19.19 -20.33
C PRO A 120 -12.73 18.38 -20.84
N CYS A 121 -13.66 18.00 -19.97
CA CYS A 121 -14.91 17.41 -20.43
C CYS A 121 -15.95 18.50 -20.74
N VAL A 122 -15.92 19.01 -21.97
CA VAL A 122 -16.82 20.09 -22.44
C VAL A 122 -18.29 19.66 -22.50
N THR A 123 -18.58 18.36 -22.52
CA THR A 123 -19.97 17.84 -22.55
C THR A 123 -20.46 17.34 -21.20
N CYS A 124 -19.64 17.43 -20.14
CA CYS A 124 -19.96 16.90 -18.81
C CYS A 124 -20.62 17.92 -17.86
N TYR A 125 -21.16 19.03 -18.37
CA TYR A 125 -21.66 20.14 -17.53
C TYR A 125 -22.73 19.68 -16.54
N ILE A 126 -22.33 19.46 -15.28
CA ILE A 126 -23.21 19.40 -14.11
C ILE A 126 -22.94 20.68 -13.32
N ALA A 127 -23.60 21.77 -13.73
CA ALA A 127 -23.74 23.07 -13.04
C ALA A 127 -22.44 23.86 -12.67
N PRO A 128 -22.53 25.21 -12.53
CA PRO A 128 -21.40 26.09 -12.79
C PRO A 128 -20.64 26.48 -11.51
N ILE A 129 -19.32 26.37 -11.54
CA ILE A 129 -18.47 27.29 -10.79
C ILE A 129 -17.73 28.10 -11.84
N ASN A 130 -18.15 29.36 -11.97
CA ASN A 130 -17.56 30.43 -12.80
C ASN A 130 -16.75 29.94 -14.00
N ASN A 131 -17.41 29.93 -15.17
CA ASN A 131 -16.89 29.58 -16.50
C ASN A 131 -15.60 30.31 -16.93
N ASP A 132 -15.06 31.22 -16.12
CA ASP A 132 -13.94 32.09 -16.52
C ASP A 132 -12.56 31.58 -16.09
N LYS A 133 -12.45 30.51 -15.30
CA LYS A 133 -11.14 29.99 -14.84
C LYS A 133 -10.93 28.53 -15.21
N LYS A 134 -10.14 28.33 -16.26
CA LYS A 134 -9.58 27.03 -16.63
C LYS A 134 -8.70 26.50 -15.48
N ILE A 135 -9.16 25.47 -14.78
CA ILE A 135 -8.38 24.81 -13.72
C ILE A 135 -7.41 23.81 -14.37
N ASN A 136 -6.12 24.09 -14.31
CA ASN A 136 -5.08 23.17 -14.78
C ASN A 136 -4.66 22.22 -13.65
N ILE A 137 -4.99 20.94 -13.78
CA ILE A 137 -4.57 19.89 -12.85
C ILE A 137 -3.33 19.19 -13.43
N ASN A 138 -2.20 19.30 -12.73
CA ASN A 138 -0.98 18.59 -13.06
C ASN A 138 -0.99 17.20 -12.43
N VAL A 139 -0.67 16.19 -13.23
CA VAL A 139 -0.71 14.78 -12.83
C VAL A 139 0.70 14.28 -12.61
N LYS A 140 1.07 14.09 -11.34
CA LYS A 140 2.34 13.46 -10.95
C LYS A 140 2.08 11.98 -10.76
N TRP A 141 2.02 11.28 -11.89
CA TRP A 141 1.58 9.88 -11.94
C TRP A 141 2.40 9.00 -11.00
N TRP A 142 1.68 8.29 -10.12
CA TRP A 142 2.28 7.40 -9.14
C TRP A 142 1.61 6.03 -9.18
N ASN A 143 0.34 5.94 -8.79
CA ASN A 143 -0.38 4.68 -8.76
C ASN A 143 -1.86 4.86 -9.11
N SER A 144 -2.17 4.97 -10.40
CA SER A 144 -3.55 4.99 -10.91
C SER A 144 -4.46 5.96 -10.15
N PHE A 145 -5.39 5.44 -9.34
CA PHE A 145 -6.35 6.20 -8.54
C PHE A 145 -5.71 6.92 -7.34
N ASN A 146 -4.56 6.46 -6.83
CA ASN A 146 -3.79 7.13 -5.78
C ASN A 146 -2.66 8.00 -6.34
N THR A 147 -2.82 8.50 -7.57
CA THR A 147 -1.87 9.42 -8.20
C THR A 147 -1.88 10.78 -7.52
N PHE A 148 -0.72 11.43 -7.44
CA PHE A 148 -0.60 12.78 -6.90
C PHE A 148 -1.07 13.83 -7.92
N TYR A 149 -1.89 14.77 -7.46
CA TYR A 149 -2.42 15.88 -8.27
C TYR A 149 -2.03 17.24 -7.68
N GLU A 150 -1.58 18.16 -8.53
CA GLU A 150 -1.26 19.54 -8.17
C GLU A 150 -2.09 20.52 -9.00
N ILE A 151 -2.43 21.68 -8.44
CA ILE A 151 -3.16 22.73 -9.14
C ILE A 151 -2.33 24.01 -9.05
N PRO A 152 -1.26 24.14 -9.85
CA PRO A 152 -0.26 25.20 -9.67
C PRO A 152 -0.85 26.61 -9.80
N ASP A 153 -1.81 26.78 -10.70
CA ASP A 153 -2.43 28.09 -10.97
C ASP A 153 -3.48 28.49 -9.92
N HIS A 154 -3.85 27.57 -9.03
CA HIS A 154 -4.81 27.80 -7.95
C HIS A 154 -4.30 27.17 -6.65
N PRO A 155 -3.35 27.82 -5.95
CA PRO A 155 -2.73 27.28 -4.74
C PRO A 155 -3.70 27.09 -3.57
N LYS A 156 -4.90 27.66 -3.64
CA LYS A 156 -5.99 27.45 -2.67
C LYS A 156 -6.80 26.19 -2.93
N LEU A 157 -6.75 25.61 -4.13
CA LEU A 157 -7.48 24.40 -4.46
C LEU A 157 -6.66 23.14 -4.15
N ILE A 158 -7.32 22.09 -3.68
CA ILE A 158 -6.75 20.73 -3.58
C ILE A 158 -7.71 19.68 -4.11
N VAL A 159 -7.16 18.62 -4.69
CA VAL A 159 -7.93 17.38 -4.93
C VAL A 159 -8.03 16.62 -3.60
N VAL A 160 -9.23 16.50 -3.04
CA VAL A 160 -9.48 15.74 -1.80
C VAL A 160 -9.99 14.33 -2.06
N ALA A 161 -10.62 14.10 -3.21
CA ALA A 161 -11.06 12.79 -3.66
C ALA A 161 -11.08 12.73 -5.18
N ASN A 162 -11.03 11.51 -5.72
CA ASN A 162 -11.33 11.23 -7.11
C ASN A 162 -12.29 10.05 -7.26
N LYS A 163 -13.02 10.06 -8.37
CA LYS A 163 -13.77 8.93 -8.90
C LYS A 163 -12.97 8.42 -10.07
N TYR A 164 -12.62 7.14 -10.04
CA TYR A 164 -11.72 6.54 -11.00
C TYR A 164 -12.32 5.26 -11.58
N LEU A 165 -12.16 5.08 -12.89
CA LEU A 165 -12.65 3.90 -13.60
C LEU A 165 -11.69 2.73 -13.37
N PHE A 166 -12.15 1.70 -12.66
CA PHE A 166 -11.34 0.53 -12.27
C PHE A 166 -11.85 -0.76 -12.94
N PRO A 167 -10.98 -1.65 -13.44
CA PRO A 167 -11.44 -2.86 -14.12
C PRO A 167 -12.15 -3.84 -13.16
N SER A 168 -13.41 -4.17 -13.45
CA SER A 168 -14.28 -4.99 -12.57
C SER A 168 -13.74 -6.39 -12.31
N LYS A 169 -12.89 -6.92 -13.21
CA LYS A 169 -12.24 -8.23 -13.04
C LYS A 169 -11.37 -8.30 -11.77
N TYR A 170 -10.80 -7.18 -11.34
CA TYR A 170 -10.01 -7.09 -10.10
C TYR A 170 -10.89 -6.92 -8.86
N LEU A 171 -12.17 -6.59 -9.05
CA LEU A 171 -13.18 -6.46 -7.98
C LEU A 171 -14.10 -7.68 -7.92
N ALA A 172 -13.79 -8.77 -8.63
CA ALA A 172 -14.75 -9.85 -8.90
C ALA A 172 -15.35 -10.53 -7.65
N SER A 173 -14.71 -10.39 -6.49
CA SER A 173 -15.16 -10.92 -5.19
C SER A 173 -15.51 -9.83 -4.17
N LEU A 174 -15.49 -8.56 -4.58
CA LEU A 174 -15.83 -7.44 -3.72
C LEU A 174 -17.29 -7.03 -3.98
N PRO A 175 -18.00 -6.53 -2.95
CA PRO A 175 -19.42 -6.19 -3.06
C PRO A 175 -19.71 -5.10 -4.09
N GLU A 176 -18.71 -4.28 -4.44
CA GLU A 176 -18.81 -3.16 -5.40
C GLU A 176 -18.85 -3.63 -6.87
N LYS A 177 -18.87 -4.94 -7.14
CA LYS A 177 -18.84 -5.48 -8.50
C LYS A 177 -20.02 -4.98 -9.35
N SER A 178 -19.69 -4.28 -10.42
CA SER A 178 -20.62 -4.02 -11.52
C SER A 178 -20.65 -5.17 -12.53
N LYS A 179 -21.79 -5.36 -13.22
CA LYS A 179 -21.88 -6.20 -14.44
C LYS A 179 -21.10 -5.59 -15.62
N SER A 180 -20.74 -4.31 -15.54
CA SER A 180 -19.88 -3.62 -16.50
C SER A 180 -18.43 -4.12 -16.44
N GLN A 181 -17.70 -3.98 -17.55
CA GLN A 181 -16.25 -4.23 -17.64
C GLN A 181 -15.45 -3.39 -16.63
N TYR A 182 -15.98 -2.21 -16.28
CA TYR A 182 -15.40 -1.29 -15.34
C TYR A 182 -16.38 -0.89 -14.25
N THR A 183 -15.83 -0.57 -13.08
CA THR A 183 -16.53 -0.11 -11.90
C THR A 183 -15.90 1.21 -11.45
N ASP A 184 -16.73 2.17 -11.08
CA ASP A 184 -16.26 3.41 -10.50
C ASP A 184 -15.86 3.17 -9.05
N ILE A 185 -14.62 3.51 -8.71
CA ILE A 185 -14.14 3.57 -7.33
C ILE A 185 -14.00 5.03 -6.92
N VAL A 186 -14.19 5.32 -5.64
CA VAL A 186 -13.95 6.64 -5.07
C VAL A 186 -12.84 6.53 -4.05
N TYR A 187 -11.83 7.39 -4.16
CA TYR A 187 -10.60 7.31 -3.36
C TYR A 187 -10.05 8.70 -3.07
N ALA A 188 -9.40 8.89 -1.92
CA ALA A 188 -8.66 10.09 -1.59
C ALA A 188 -7.19 9.92 -2.04
N PRO A 189 -6.78 10.51 -3.18
CA PRO A 189 -5.40 10.42 -3.62
C PRO A 189 -4.47 11.17 -2.67
N TYR A 190 -3.26 10.67 -2.45
CA TYR A 190 -2.26 11.42 -1.71
C TYR A 190 -1.96 12.77 -2.36
N SER A 191 -1.81 13.80 -1.53
CA SER A 191 -1.19 15.07 -1.93
C SER A 191 -0.39 15.65 -0.78
N LYS A 192 0.64 16.47 -1.09
CA LYS A 192 1.43 17.14 -0.05
C LYS A 192 0.58 18.00 0.89
N ARG A 193 -0.56 18.53 0.41
CA ARG A 193 -1.48 19.34 1.22
C ARG A 193 -2.42 18.50 2.08
N LEU A 194 -2.58 17.22 1.77
CA LEU A 194 -3.23 16.22 2.63
C LEU A 194 -2.24 15.53 3.56
N HIS A 195 -0.94 15.78 3.41
CA HIS A 195 0.10 15.30 4.31
C HIS A 195 0.21 16.21 5.52
N ILE A 196 -0.69 16.02 6.48
CA ILE A 196 -0.81 16.83 7.69
C ILE A 196 -0.95 15.92 8.90
N VAL A 197 -0.66 16.44 10.10
CA VAL A 197 -0.75 15.69 11.36
C VAL A 197 -2.11 14.99 11.51
N GLU A 198 -3.21 15.68 11.17
CA GLU A 198 -4.57 15.13 11.26
C GLU A 198 -4.74 13.79 10.50
N THR A 199 -4.26 13.71 9.25
CA THR A 199 -4.40 12.51 8.42
C THR A 199 -3.41 11.43 8.84
N ILE A 200 -2.20 11.80 9.24
CA ILE A 200 -1.17 10.86 9.74
C ILE A 200 -1.67 10.18 11.02
N GLU A 201 -2.10 10.95 12.02
CA GLU A 201 -2.55 10.43 13.32
C GLU A 201 -3.82 9.60 13.17
N THR A 202 -4.75 10.00 12.31
CA THR A 202 -5.93 9.17 12.00
C THR A 202 -5.53 7.85 11.36
N GLY A 203 -4.53 7.85 10.48
CA GLY A 203 -3.99 6.63 9.88
C GLY A 203 -3.34 5.69 10.90
N LYS A 204 -2.57 6.26 11.83
CA LYS A 204 -1.98 5.54 12.97
C LYS A 204 -3.04 4.89 13.84
N ILE A 205 -4.05 5.65 14.28
CA ILE A 205 -5.15 5.17 15.13
C ILE A 205 -5.97 4.09 14.40
N TYR A 206 -6.30 4.32 13.13
CA TYR A 206 -7.04 3.34 12.33
C TYR A 206 -6.27 2.03 12.21
N LEU A 207 -4.98 2.09 11.89
CA LEU A 207 -4.14 0.91 11.76
C LEU A 207 -4.04 0.16 13.11
N GLU A 208 -3.85 0.89 14.20
CA GLU A 208 -3.78 0.33 15.55
C GLU A 208 -5.04 -0.44 15.91
N LYS A 209 -6.21 0.18 15.73
CA LYS A 209 -7.50 -0.43 16.00
C LYS A 209 -7.71 -1.73 15.21
N ASN A 210 -7.31 -1.75 13.94
CA ASN A 210 -7.43 -2.94 13.10
C ASN A 210 -6.47 -4.06 13.52
N ILE A 211 -5.26 -3.72 13.98
CA ILE A 211 -4.31 -4.68 14.53
C ILE A 211 -4.83 -5.25 15.85
N ASP A 212 -5.32 -4.41 16.74
CA ASP A 212 -5.92 -4.82 18.01
C ASP A 212 -7.10 -5.75 17.80
N GLN A 213 -8.00 -5.40 16.88
CA GLN A 213 -9.13 -6.26 16.54
C GLN A 213 -8.67 -7.59 15.94
N ALA A 214 -7.69 -7.60 15.03
CA ALA A 214 -7.15 -8.84 14.46
C ALA A 214 -6.56 -9.75 15.54
N PHE A 215 -5.82 -9.19 16.49
CA PHE A 215 -5.27 -9.94 17.63
C PHE A 215 -6.40 -10.47 18.53
N ALA A 216 -7.37 -9.63 18.89
CA ALA A 216 -8.51 -10.03 19.73
C ALA A 216 -9.34 -11.14 19.08
N GLU A 217 -9.56 -11.10 17.76
CA GLU A 217 -10.25 -12.17 17.04
C GLU A 217 -9.46 -13.49 17.06
N LEU A 218 -8.14 -13.45 16.86
CA LEU A 218 -7.30 -14.65 16.95
C LEU A 218 -7.28 -15.25 18.37
N GLU A 219 -7.29 -14.41 19.40
CA GLU A 219 -7.36 -14.86 20.80
C GLU A 219 -8.74 -15.45 21.12
N THR A 220 -9.82 -14.79 20.68
CA THR A 220 -11.21 -15.26 20.84
C THR A 220 -11.42 -16.61 20.17
N ASP A 221 -10.89 -16.78 18.96
CA ASP A 221 -10.91 -18.04 18.21
C ASP A 221 -9.92 -19.09 18.76
N LYS A 222 -9.18 -18.75 19.83
CA LYS A 222 -8.18 -19.60 20.50
C LYS A 222 -7.18 -20.20 19.51
N VAL A 223 -6.68 -19.38 18.58
CA VAL A 223 -5.73 -19.80 17.56
C VAL A 223 -4.38 -20.05 18.22
N THR A 224 -3.98 -21.31 18.28
CA THR A 224 -2.73 -21.74 18.89
C THR A 224 -1.55 -21.53 17.97
N SER A 225 -0.42 -21.11 18.54
CA SER A 225 0.86 -21.01 17.85
C SER A 225 1.35 -22.38 17.39
N ARG A 226 1.88 -22.42 16.16
CA ARG A 226 2.62 -23.57 15.62
C ARG A 226 4.09 -23.50 16.04
N PHE A 227 4.64 -22.30 16.21
CA PHE A 227 6.02 -22.10 16.68
C PHE A 227 6.21 -22.56 18.13
N LEU A 228 5.32 -22.14 19.04
CA LEU A 228 5.31 -22.55 20.45
C LEU A 228 3.98 -23.24 20.79
N PRO A 229 3.90 -24.57 20.60
CA PRO A 229 2.69 -25.33 20.91
C PRO A 229 2.19 -25.08 22.35
N GLY A 230 0.86 -25.01 22.51
CA GLY A 230 0.22 -24.74 23.81
C GLY A 230 0.03 -23.26 24.14
N THR A 231 0.59 -22.34 23.34
CA THR A 231 0.38 -20.89 23.48
C THR A 231 -0.52 -20.34 22.38
N LEU A 232 -1.12 -19.16 22.59
CA LEU A 232 -1.84 -18.43 21.53
C LEU A 232 -0.85 -17.79 20.57
N VAL A 233 -1.20 -17.74 19.29
CA VAL A 233 -0.33 -17.17 18.24
C VAL A 233 0.06 -15.71 18.52
N THR A 234 -0.86 -14.94 19.10
CA THR A 234 -0.68 -13.52 19.42
C THR A 234 0.34 -13.26 20.52
N LYS A 235 0.67 -14.26 21.36
CA LYS A 235 1.70 -14.11 22.40
C LYS A 235 3.12 -14.14 21.84
N ASN A 236 3.28 -14.59 20.60
CA ASN A 236 4.60 -14.83 20.00
C ASN A 236 4.95 -13.85 18.90
N ILE A 237 4.02 -12.98 18.50
CA ILE A 237 4.17 -12.02 17.40
C ILE A 237 3.95 -10.61 17.93
N SER A 238 4.93 -9.73 17.71
CA SER A 238 4.85 -8.33 18.09
C SER A 238 3.86 -7.58 17.19
N LYS A 239 3.04 -6.70 17.78
CA LYS A 239 2.23 -5.74 17.01
C LYS A 239 3.11 -4.73 16.27
N ASP A 240 4.26 -4.34 16.83
CA ASP A 240 5.20 -3.43 16.17
C ASP A 240 5.75 -4.00 14.87
N LEU A 241 6.08 -5.30 14.86
CA LEU A 241 6.47 -5.99 13.63
C LEU A 241 5.39 -5.86 12.54
N VAL A 242 4.12 -6.06 12.92
CA VAL A 242 2.99 -5.96 11.98
C VAL A 242 2.84 -4.54 11.44
N ARG A 243 2.85 -3.52 12.31
CA ARG A 243 2.79 -2.10 11.92
C ARG A 243 3.90 -1.74 10.94
N ASN A 244 5.14 -2.07 11.32
CA ASN A 244 6.32 -1.73 10.53
C ASN A 244 6.29 -2.41 9.16
N ILE A 245 5.90 -3.69 9.09
CA ILE A 245 5.80 -4.39 7.80
C ILE A 245 4.73 -3.75 6.91
N ILE A 246 3.57 -3.38 7.44
CA ILE A 246 2.53 -2.69 6.66
C ILE A 246 3.05 -1.38 6.05
N VAL A 247 3.78 -0.57 6.83
CA VAL A 247 4.37 0.67 6.31
C VAL A 247 5.44 0.37 5.25
N VAL A 248 6.32 -0.60 5.54
CA VAL A 248 7.39 -1.03 4.62
C VAL A 248 6.81 -1.48 3.28
N GLU A 249 5.71 -2.22 3.23
CA GLU A 249 5.09 -2.70 1.98
C GLU A 249 4.68 -1.56 1.03
N HIS A 250 4.26 -0.40 1.57
CA HIS A 250 3.72 0.70 0.77
C HIS A 250 4.67 1.88 0.59
N VAL A 251 5.86 1.82 1.18
CA VAL A 251 6.94 2.76 0.89
C VAL A 251 7.70 2.32 -0.37
N ASP A 252 7.75 3.19 -1.37
CA ASP A 252 8.45 2.95 -2.62
C ASP A 252 9.98 2.79 -2.41
N PRO A 253 10.61 1.69 -2.86
CA PRO A 253 12.04 1.44 -2.64
C PRO A 253 12.98 2.49 -3.25
N ASP A 254 12.66 3.02 -4.43
CA ASP A 254 13.53 3.97 -5.14
C ASP A 254 13.49 5.34 -4.46
N SER A 255 12.29 5.79 -4.11
CA SER A 255 12.06 7.00 -3.33
C SER A 255 12.77 6.91 -1.97
N PHE A 256 12.68 5.76 -1.30
CA PHE A 256 13.33 5.52 -0.01
C PHE A 256 14.86 5.59 -0.13
N SER A 257 15.44 5.03 -1.20
CA SER A 257 16.89 5.06 -1.42
C SER A 257 17.44 6.47 -1.64
N SER A 258 16.58 7.40 -2.06
CA SER A 258 16.92 8.81 -2.28
C SER A 258 16.51 9.73 -1.12
N ALA A 259 15.89 9.18 -0.07
CA ALA A 259 15.39 9.96 1.06
C ALA A 259 16.52 10.43 1.98
N THR A 260 16.48 11.69 2.41
CA THR A 260 17.49 12.30 3.29
C THR A 260 17.02 12.42 4.74
N ASP A 261 15.75 12.16 5.01
CA ASP A 261 15.09 12.23 6.32
C ASP A 261 14.94 10.84 7.00
N GLY A 262 15.70 9.85 6.53
CA GLY A 262 15.57 8.46 7.01
C GLY A 262 14.28 7.77 6.56
N GLY A 263 13.52 8.36 5.63
CA GLY A 263 12.27 7.82 5.11
C GLY A 263 11.03 8.22 5.92
N GLN A 264 11.13 9.24 6.77
CA GLN A 264 10.03 9.73 7.58
C GLN A 264 8.84 10.21 6.73
N GLU A 265 9.06 11.12 5.77
CA GLU A 265 7.99 11.67 4.94
C GLU A 265 7.29 10.56 4.12
N LEU A 266 8.05 9.57 3.64
CA LEU A 266 7.49 8.45 2.89
C LEU A 266 6.63 7.53 3.77
N SER A 267 7.04 7.35 5.02
CA SER A 267 6.31 6.54 5.99
C SER A 267 5.03 7.25 6.46
N GLU A 268 5.13 8.54 6.76
CA GLU A 268 3.99 9.39 7.09
C GLU A 268 3.00 9.52 5.93
N ARG A 269 3.49 9.53 4.68
CA ARG A 269 2.64 9.43 3.48
C ARG A 269 1.78 8.17 3.48
N VAL A 270 2.34 7.01 3.83
CA VAL A 270 1.56 5.76 3.94
C VAL A 270 0.46 5.93 4.98
N LEU A 271 0.79 6.49 6.14
CA LEU A 271 -0.16 6.74 7.22
C LEU A 271 -1.24 7.75 6.81
N ALA A 272 -0.88 8.83 6.11
CA ALA A 272 -1.83 9.81 5.59
C ALA A 272 -2.81 9.17 4.58
N VAL A 273 -2.33 8.27 3.71
CA VAL A 273 -3.20 7.51 2.80
C VAL A 273 -4.15 6.60 3.58
N ILE A 274 -3.67 5.93 4.63
CA ILE A 274 -4.50 5.11 5.52
C ILE A 274 -5.55 5.98 6.23
N GLY A 275 -5.17 7.12 6.78
CA GLY A 275 -6.09 8.00 7.49
C GLY A 275 -7.16 8.61 6.58
N ALA A 276 -6.78 9.00 5.37
CA ALA A 276 -7.70 9.57 4.39
C ALA A 276 -8.70 8.56 3.80
N ASN A 277 -8.32 7.28 3.71
CA ASN A 277 -9.13 6.27 3.01
C ASN A 277 -9.69 5.15 3.90
N GLN A 278 -9.19 5.01 5.13
CA GLN A 278 -9.61 4.00 6.11
C GLN A 278 -9.74 2.60 5.48
N GLU A 279 -10.92 1.97 5.49
CA GLU A 279 -11.16 0.62 4.95
C GLU A 279 -10.92 0.46 3.45
N LEU A 280 -10.81 1.58 2.72
CA LEU A 280 -10.47 1.59 1.31
C LEU A 280 -8.96 1.64 1.09
N ALA A 281 -8.16 2.04 2.08
CA ALA A 281 -6.73 2.22 1.94
C ALA A 281 -6.07 0.95 1.39
N TYR A 282 -5.39 1.07 0.24
CA TYR A 282 -4.72 -0.04 -0.45
C TYR A 282 -5.62 -1.22 -0.86
N ARG A 283 -6.95 -1.13 -0.68
CA ARG A 283 -7.92 -2.20 -1.03
C ARG A 283 -7.84 -2.63 -2.48
N TYR A 284 -7.57 -1.67 -3.37
CA TYR A 284 -7.45 -1.89 -4.82
C TYR A 284 -6.00 -1.96 -5.29
N THR A 285 -5.03 -1.96 -4.37
CA THR A 285 -3.61 -2.00 -4.70
C THR A 285 -3.17 -3.44 -4.93
N GLY A 286 -2.37 -3.64 -5.96
CA GLY A 286 -1.69 -4.91 -6.19
C GLY A 286 -0.38 -4.76 -6.94
N SER A 287 0.47 -5.77 -6.82
CA SER A 287 1.79 -5.80 -7.45
C SER A 287 1.80 -6.64 -8.72
N PRO A 288 2.84 -6.52 -9.57
CA PRO A 288 3.04 -7.38 -10.73
C PRO A 288 3.13 -8.88 -10.39
N ALA A 289 3.63 -9.20 -9.20
CA ALA A 289 3.70 -10.57 -8.70
C ALA A 289 2.33 -11.10 -8.22
N GLY A 290 1.27 -10.29 -8.32
CA GLY A 290 -0.07 -10.63 -7.89
C GLY A 290 -0.29 -10.46 -6.39
N ALA A 291 0.60 -9.76 -5.69
CA ALA A 291 0.37 -9.37 -4.30
C ALA A 291 -0.76 -8.35 -4.21
N SER A 292 -1.53 -8.31 -3.12
CA SER A 292 -2.65 -7.37 -3.01
C SER A 292 -2.95 -6.92 -1.59
N GLY A 293 -3.62 -5.76 -1.49
CA GLY A 293 -4.18 -5.24 -0.25
C GLY A 293 -3.13 -4.63 0.69
N LEU A 294 -3.55 -4.38 1.92
CA LEU A 294 -2.70 -3.77 2.96
C LEU A 294 -1.45 -4.63 3.24
N ALA A 295 -1.60 -5.95 3.25
CA ALA A 295 -0.53 -6.90 3.57
C ALA A 295 0.36 -7.27 2.37
N GLN A 296 -0.05 -6.98 1.12
CA GLN A 296 0.69 -7.41 -0.08
C GLN A 296 1.05 -8.91 -0.10
N PHE A 297 0.15 -9.80 0.35
CA PHE A 297 0.35 -11.23 0.10
C PHE A 297 0.00 -11.59 -1.32
N ILE A 298 0.73 -12.57 -1.88
CA ILE A 298 0.30 -13.30 -3.08
C ILE A 298 -0.68 -14.41 -2.69
N LYS A 299 -1.51 -14.84 -3.66
CA LYS A 299 -2.57 -15.83 -3.45
C LYS A 299 -2.08 -17.14 -2.82
N SER A 300 -0.98 -17.70 -3.30
CA SER A 300 -0.46 -18.99 -2.78
C SER A 300 -0.05 -18.92 -1.32
N THR A 301 0.59 -17.81 -0.90
CA THR A 301 0.96 -17.55 0.49
C THR A 301 -0.28 -17.41 1.37
N TYR A 302 -1.29 -16.67 0.90
CA TYR A 302 -2.53 -16.51 1.63
C TYR A 302 -3.30 -17.83 1.80
N ASP A 303 -3.48 -18.59 0.72
CA ASP A 303 -4.14 -19.90 0.74
C ASP A 303 -3.44 -20.87 1.70
N ASN A 304 -2.12 -20.79 1.80
CA ASN A 304 -1.34 -21.56 2.75
C ASN A 304 -1.72 -21.22 4.21
N MET A 305 -1.90 -19.94 4.53
CA MET A 305 -2.33 -19.51 5.87
C MET A 305 -3.75 -19.97 6.18
N VAL A 306 -4.68 -19.84 5.22
CA VAL A 306 -6.06 -20.36 5.34
C VAL A 306 -6.06 -21.85 5.66
N SER A 307 -5.22 -22.63 4.97
CA SER A 307 -5.12 -24.08 5.17
C SER A 307 -4.43 -24.47 6.50
N ARG A 308 -3.35 -23.78 6.87
CA ARG A 308 -2.56 -24.11 8.08
C ARG A 308 -3.25 -23.71 9.39
N TYR A 309 -4.17 -22.75 9.35
CA TYR A 309 -4.84 -22.20 10.53
C TYR A 309 -6.36 -22.12 10.34
N PRO A 310 -7.07 -23.26 10.20
CA PRO A 310 -8.51 -23.25 9.97
C PRO A 310 -9.30 -22.58 11.12
N LYS A 311 -8.79 -22.64 12.36
CA LYS A 311 -9.41 -21.98 13.52
C LYS A 311 -9.41 -20.45 13.42
N ALA A 312 -8.50 -19.86 12.64
CA ALA A 312 -8.43 -18.40 12.48
C ALA A 312 -9.56 -17.82 11.62
N LYS A 313 -10.39 -18.68 11.01
CA LYS A 313 -11.57 -18.29 10.21
C LYS A 313 -11.27 -17.22 9.17
N LEU A 314 -10.10 -17.30 8.54
CA LEU A 314 -9.74 -16.40 7.45
C LEU A 314 -10.76 -16.50 6.30
N ILE A 315 -11.04 -15.37 5.67
CA ILE A 315 -11.90 -15.27 4.47
C ILE A 315 -11.26 -16.09 3.36
N LYS A 316 -11.85 -17.24 3.01
CA LYS A 316 -11.23 -18.18 2.05
C LYS A 316 -10.94 -17.57 0.67
N ASN A 317 -11.77 -16.62 0.23
CA ASN A 317 -11.53 -15.93 -1.03
C ASN A 317 -10.37 -14.93 -0.88
N TYR A 318 -9.29 -15.16 -1.61
CA TYR A 318 -8.08 -14.33 -1.56
C TYR A 318 -8.34 -12.83 -1.76
N ASN A 319 -9.05 -12.44 -2.81
CA ASN A 319 -9.28 -11.04 -3.13
C ASN A 319 -10.11 -10.35 -2.03
N SER A 320 -11.19 -10.99 -1.56
CA SER A 320 -11.99 -10.45 -0.44
C SER A 320 -11.21 -10.44 0.87
N GLY A 321 -10.35 -11.44 1.09
CA GLY A 321 -9.52 -11.56 2.28
C GLY A 321 -8.42 -10.50 2.35
N MET A 322 -7.78 -10.16 1.24
CA MET A 322 -6.76 -9.10 1.18
C MET A 322 -7.34 -7.70 1.16
N ALA A 323 -8.57 -7.54 0.65
CA ALA A 323 -9.32 -6.29 0.72
C ALA A 323 -9.83 -5.95 2.13
N ASN A 324 -9.98 -6.95 3.01
CA ASN A 324 -10.37 -6.75 4.40
C ASN A 324 -9.12 -6.64 5.29
N HIS A 325 -8.90 -5.46 5.88
CA HIS A 325 -7.67 -5.16 6.63
C HIS A 325 -7.48 -6.06 7.84
N ILE A 326 -8.50 -6.28 8.66
CA ILE A 326 -8.45 -7.17 9.83
C ILE A 326 -8.04 -8.58 9.41
N ASN A 327 -8.70 -9.14 8.39
CA ASN A 327 -8.38 -10.46 7.87
C ASN A 327 -6.96 -10.55 7.29
N ALA A 328 -6.52 -9.52 6.55
CA ALA A 328 -5.16 -9.44 6.04
C ALA A 328 -4.12 -9.41 7.18
N ILE A 329 -4.38 -8.63 8.24
CA ILE A 329 -3.52 -8.58 9.43
C ILE A 329 -3.50 -9.92 10.16
N LYS A 330 -4.64 -10.60 10.33
CA LYS A 330 -4.69 -11.97 10.88
C LYS A 330 -3.78 -12.89 10.07
N ALA A 331 -3.87 -12.85 8.75
CA ALA A 331 -3.00 -13.64 7.89
C ALA A 331 -1.50 -13.31 8.08
N MET A 332 -1.13 -12.04 8.29
CA MET A 332 0.26 -11.63 8.58
C MET A 332 0.77 -12.23 9.89
N VAL A 333 -0.02 -12.16 10.96
CA VAL A 333 0.34 -12.75 12.26
C VAL A 333 0.60 -14.26 12.12
N LEU A 334 -0.29 -14.96 11.42
CA LEU A 334 -0.18 -16.40 11.18
C LEU A 334 1.02 -16.76 10.29
N PHE A 335 1.32 -15.90 9.31
CA PHE A 335 2.49 -16.02 8.47
C PHE A 335 3.77 -15.95 9.30
N PHE A 336 3.89 -14.95 10.17
CA PHE A 336 5.07 -14.83 11.01
C PHE A 336 5.22 -16.02 11.96
N ASP A 337 4.14 -16.49 12.59
CA ASP A 337 4.20 -17.66 13.46
C ASP A 337 4.64 -18.92 12.71
N SER A 338 4.06 -19.16 11.54
CA SER A 338 4.40 -20.31 10.69
C SER A 338 5.87 -20.28 10.28
N HIS A 339 6.38 -19.11 9.90
CA HIS A 339 7.75 -18.98 9.41
C HIS A 339 8.78 -18.92 10.55
N ARG A 340 8.38 -18.43 11.73
CA ARG A 340 9.17 -18.54 12.95
C ARG A 340 9.42 -20.02 13.30
N LYS A 341 8.38 -20.85 13.21
CA LYS A 341 8.55 -22.32 13.30
C LYS A 341 9.55 -22.85 12.27
N GLU A 342 9.37 -22.47 11.01
CA GLU A 342 10.22 -22.98 9.93
C GLU A 342 11.71 -22.63 10.13
N ILE A 343 12.00 -21.39 10.54
CA ILE A 343 13.36 -20.95 10.85
C ILE A 343 13.92 -21.75 12.02
N ALA A 344 13.16 -21.91 13.11
CA ALA A 344 13.58 -22.67 14.28
C ALA A 344 13.91 -24.13 13.94
N ASP A 345 13.03 -24.80 13.20
CA ASP A 345 13.15 -26.22 12.87
C ASP A 345 14.30 -26.50 11.88
N LYS A 346 14.55 -25.60 10.93
CA LYS A 346 15.46 -25.86 9.79
C LYS A 346 16.85 -25.22 9.93
N THR A 347 17.05 -24.33 10.90
CA THR A 347 18.37 -23.73 11.14
C THR A 347 19.25 -24.73 11.87
N THR A 348 20.43 -25.06 11.32
CA THR A 348 21.37 -26.00 11.95
C THR A 348 22.25 -25.32 12.99
N ARG A 349 22.44 -24.01 12.89
CA ARG A 349 23.13 -23.16 13.87
C ARG A 349 22.24 -22.80 15.06
N GLN A 350 21.88 -23.83 15.84
CA GLN A 350 21.03 -23.69 17.03
C GLN A 350 21.67 -22.81 18.13
N ASP A 351 22.99 -22.67 18.14
CA ASP A 351 23.71 -21.72 18.99
C ASP A 351 23.28 -20.26 18.71
N VAL A 352 23.06 -19.91 17.45
CA VAL A 352 22.58 -18.57 17.06
C VAL A 352 21.14 -18.36 17.52
N ILE A 353 20.27 -19.34 17.25
CA ILE A 353 18.85 -19.26 17.62
C ILE A 353 18.69 -19.20 19.14
N LYS A 354 19.48 -19.95 19.91
CA LYS A 354 19.46 -19.89 21.38
C LYS A 354 19.99 -18.56 21.92
N SER A 355 20.99 -17.97 21.27
CA SER A 355 21.62 -16.74 21.75
C SER A 355 20.80 -15.48 21.46
N PHE A 356 20.19 -15.37 20.27
CA PHE A 356 19.48 -14.16 19.83
C PHE A 356 17.97 -14.36 19.57
N GLY A 357 17.48 -15.60 19.66
CA GLY A 357 16.14 -15.93 19.21
C GLY A 357 15.97 -15.76 17.70
N ILE A 358 14.71 -15.77 17.27
CA ILE A 358 14.34 -15.39 15.90
C ILE A 358 13.97 -13.92 15.91
N THR A 359 14.82 -13.10 15.30
CA THR A 359 14.68 -11.64 15.30
C THR A 359 13.61 -11.17 14.33
N GLU A 360 13.16 -9.92 14.49
CA GLU A 360 12.21 -9.31 13.57
C GLU A 360 12.79 -9.14 12.16
N GLU A 361 14.09 -8.88 12.04
CA GLU A 361 14.78 -8.78 10.75
C GLU A 361 14.79 -10.12 10.02
N MET A 362 14.88 -11.25 10.74
CA MET A 362 14.70 -12.58 10.14
C MET A 362 13.28 -12.77 9.59
N LEU A 363 12.28 -12.26 10.30
CA LEU A 363 10.87 -12.33 9.88
C LEU A 363 10.58 -11.38 8.71
N ALA A 364 11.11 -10.16 8.72
CA ALA A 364 11.03 -9.20 7.62
C ALA A 364 11.72 -9.74 6.35
N ALA A 365 12.92 -10.30 6.48
CA ALA A 365 13.62 -10.96 5.37
C ALA A 365 12.83 -12.14 4.80
N THR A 366 12.14 -12.89 5.68
CA THR A 366 11.28 -13.99 5.27
C THR A 366 10.02 -13.50 4.56
N TYR A 367 9.45 -12.38 5.00
CA TYR A 367 8.28 -11.78 4.39
C TYR A 367 8.51 -11.44 2.91
N ASN A 368 9.62 -10.76 2.61
CA ASN A 368 9.97 -10.40 1.23
C ASN A 368 10.65 -11.55 0.46
N GLY A 369 11.63 -12.21 1.08
CA GLY A 369 12.56 -13.12 0.40
C GLY A 369 12.34 -14.61 0.64
N GLY A 370 11.40 -14.98 1.52
CA GLY A 370 11.15 -16.36 1.94
C GLY A 370 12.17 -16.91 2.96
N PRO A 371 11.78 -17.94 3.74
CA PRO A 371 12.55 -18.42 4.90
C PRO A 371 13.88 -19.08 4.51
N GLY A 372 13.94 -19.72 3.34
CA GLY A 372 15.12 -20.49 2.92
C GLY A 372 16.39 -19.66 2.79
N ARG A 373 16.28 -18.38 2.41
CA ARG A 373 17.43 -17.47 2.33
C ARG A 373 17.94 -17.08 3.71
N VAL A 374 17.03 -16.83 4.65
CA VAL A 374 17.36 -16.53 6.04
C VAL A 374 18.08 -17.71 6.67
N ILE A 375 17.49 -18.91 6.59
CA ILE A 375 18.08 -20.16 7.10
C ILE A 375 19.48 -20.38 6.51
N LYS A 376 19.63 -20.23 5.19
CA LYS A 376 20.93 -20.38 4.52
C LYS A 376 21.96 -19.35 5.02
N SER A 377 21.56 -18.09 5.21
CA SER A 377 22.46 -17.05 5.70
C SER A 377 22.89 -17.29 7.14
N VAL A 378 21.94 -17.64 8.03
CA VAL A 378 22.22 -17.97 9.44
C VAL A 378 23.13 -19.18 9.55
N ASN A 379 22.86 -20.25 8.81
CA ASN A 379 23.70 -21.45 8.84
C ASN A 379 25.13 -21.15 8.36
N LYS A 380 25.28 -20.28 7.35
CA LYS A 380 26.60 -19.97 6.76
C LYS A 380 27.41 -18.97 7.58
N TYR A 381 26.79 -17.92 8.10
CA TYR A 381 27.50 -16.78 8.69
C TYR A 381 27.26 -16.60 10.19
N GLY A 382 26.42 -17.43 10.80
CA GLY A 382 26.15 -17.40 12.22
C GLY A 382 25.56 -16.07 12.68
N LEU A 383 26.14 -15.45 13.70
CA LEU A 383 25.73 -14.13 14.22
C LEU A 383 25.86 -13.02 13.18
N ALA A 384 26.74 -13.17 12.19
CA ALA A 384 26.95 -12.18 11.14
C ALA A 384 26.02 -12.40 9.92
N TRP A 385 24.92 -13.15 10.06
CA TRP A 385 24.01 -13.53 8.97
C TRP A 385 23.43 -12.34 8.20
N LEU A 386 23.22 -11.20 8.87
CA LEU A 386 22.68 -9.99 8.27
C LEU A 386 23.79 -9.02 7.86
N SER A 387 24.70 -8.68 8.78
CA SER A 387 25.79 -7.72 8.50
C SER A 387 26.65 -8.17 7.32
N ARG A 388 26.98 -9.46 7.20
CA ARG A 388 27.72 -9.97 6.03
C ARG A 388 26.98 -9.73 4.71
N GLN A 389 25.65 -9.79 4.72
CA GLN A 389 24.83 -9.58 3.52
C GLN A 389 24.71 -8.10 3.16
N LEU A 390 24.65 -7.22 4.17
CA LEU A 390 24.54 -5.78 3.98
C LEU A 390 25.88 -5.11 3.63
N ASP A 391 26.97 -5.55 4.26
CA ASP A 391 28.31 -4.95 4.12
C ASP A 391 29.03 -5.44 2.86
N PHE A 392 28.77 -6.69 2.44
CA PHE A 392 29.45 -7.32 1.31
C PHE A 392 28.51 -7.90 0.23
N PRO A 393 27.47 -7.15 -0.21
CA PRO A 393 26.38 -7.68 -1.04
C PRO A 393 26.85 -8.28 -2.37
N GLN A 394 27.96 -7.78 -2.92
CA GLN A 394 28.52 -8.29 -4.18
C GLN A 394 29.15 -9.68 -4.04
N THR A 395 29.63 -10.02 -2.84
CA THR A 395 30.29 -11.30 -2.55
C THR A 395 29.33 -12.28 -1.87
N THR A 396 28.27 -11.79 -1.24
CA THR A 396 27.24 -12.60 -0.56
C THR A 396 25.95 -12.67 -1.38
N LYS A 397 25.84 -13.69 -2.25
CA LYS A 397 24.68 -13.86 -3.15
C LYS A 397 23.50 -14.64 -2.55
N ILE A 398 23.27 -14.58 -1.23
CA ILE A 398 22.15 -15.32 -0.60
C ILE A 398 20.85 -14.52 -0.70
N PHE A 399 20.87 -13.27 -0.22
CA PHE A 399 19.74 -12.35 -0.41
C PHE A 399 19.79 -11.71 -1.79
N ARG A 400 18.60 -11.48 -2.35
CA ARG A 400 18.46 -10.64 -3.55
C ARG A 400 18.64 -9.18 -3.12
N LEU A 401 19.06 -8.32 -4.06
CA LEU A 401 19.18 -6.88 -3.82
C LEU A 401 17.87 -6.29 -3.29
N GLU A 402 16.74 -6.73 -3.85
CA GLU A 402 15.40 -6.37 -3.37
C GLU A 402 15.20 -6.64 -1.87
N THR A 403 15.57 -7.83 -1.39
CA THR A 403 15.46 -8.18 0.04
C THR A 403 16.41 -7.38 0.92
N LEU A 404 17.60 -7.02 0.43
CA LEU A 404 18.53 -6.16 1.16
C LEU A 404 17.97 -4.73 1.29
N ASN A 405 17.41 -4.18 0.21
CA ASN A 405 16.77 -2.87 0.22
C ASN A 405 15.53 -2.87 1.13
N TYR A 406 14.75 -3.95 1.09
CA TYR A 406 13.62 -4.16 2.00
C TYR A 406 14.06 -4.15 3.47
N LEU A 407 15.16 -4.82 3.81
CA LEU A 407 15.67 -4.86 5.18
C LEU A 407 16.20 -3.51 5.67
N LYS A 408 16.90 -2.76 4.81
CA LYS A 408 17.32 -1.38 5.12
C LYS A 408 16.10 -0.49 5.42
N LYS A 409 15.07 -0.60 4.58
CA LYS A 409 13.80 0.10 4.76
C LYS A 409 13.10 -0.29 6.06
N PHE A 410 13.03 -1.59 6.36
CA PHE A 410 12.47 -2.10 7.62
C PHE A 410 13.21 -1.55 8.84
N GLN A 411 14.55 -1.59 8.84
CA GLN A 411 15.35 -1.06 9.95
C GLN A 411 15.14 0.44 10.17
N ALA A 412 15.12 1.23 9.08
CA ALA A 412 14.88 2.66 9.18
C ALA A 412 13.48 2.97 9.73
N ILE A 413 12.43 2.35 9.18
CA ILE A 413 11.05 2.56 9.62
C ILE A 413 10.85 2.14 11.07
N LYS A 414 11.42 1.01 11.47
CA LYS A 414 11.42 0.55 12.87
C LYS A 414 12.07 1.60 13.79
N ASN A 415 13.19 2.18 13.38
CA ASN A 415 13.91 3.19 14.18
C ASN A 415 13.20 4.54 14.25
N LEU A 416 12.28 4.85 13.32
CA LEU A 416 11.46 6.05 13.39
C LEU A 416 10.45 6.01 14.56
N ASN A 417 10.14 4.83 15.10
CA ASN A 417 9.19 4.66 16.21
C ASN A 417 7.85 5.40 15.99
N LEU A 418 7.32 5.33 14.76
CA LEU A 418 6.17 6.13 14.29
C LEU A 418 4.92 6.03 15.19
N PHE A 419 4.80 4.97 15.99
CA PHE A 419 3.63 4.65 16.80
C PHE A 419 3.85 4.84 18.31
N ALA A 420 4.99 5.41 18.74
CA ALA A 420 5.34 5.56 20.16
C ALA A 420 4.30 6.38 20.95
N ASP A 421 3.68 7.37 20.32
CA ASP A 421 2.79 8.33 20.99
C ASP A 421 1.33 7.84 21.15
N ILE A 422 0.95 6.75 20.47
CA ILE A 422 -0.43 6.23 20.50
C ILE A 422 -0.75 5.62 21.86
N GLY A 423 0.24 5.01 22.51
CA GLY A 423 0.08 4.42 23.84
C GLY A 423 -0.27 5.43 24.94
N ASN A 424 -0.09 6.73 24.70
CA ASN A 424 -0.43 7.81 25.62
C ASN A 424 -1.75 8.52 25.24
N SER A 425 -2.37 8.16 24.12
CA SER A 425 -3.47 8.90 23.49
C SER A 425 -4.81 8.13 23.47
N LEU A 426 -4.79 6.86 23.88
CA LEU A 426 -5.95 5.99 24.11
C LEU A 426 -6.13 5.76 25.62
#